data_AF-A0A2W4ICX3-F1
#
_entry.id   AF-A0A2W4ICX3-F1
#
_cell.length_a   1.000
_cell.length_b   1.000
_cell.length_c   1.000
_cell.angle_alpha   90.00
_cell.angle_beta   90.00
_cell.angle_gamma   90.00
#
_symmetry.space_group_name_H-M   'P 1'
#
loop_
_entity.id
_entity.type
_entity.pdbx_description
1 polymer ?
#
loop_
_entity_poly.entity_id
_entity_poly.type
_entity_poly.pdbx_seq_one_letter_code
_entity_poly.pdbx_strand_id
1 'polypeptide(L)'
;MLGYYKCPDGSFAIPPGNSFPEIISDGAKINPKSRNDKVWRWSQESYLSQKHRLSFNKSKNSPLLDENGNSSNWNVYTKQYLHEIQEKGYVPSNLIDENTNSIGSKELKELGVDFDFPKPSTLIGYLARIIDFNSSDILLDFFSGSATTAHAVMQLNAEDGGNRKYICVQLPEPCDENSEAYKAGYKNICEIGKERIRRAGEKIVAQLKEKQNGQQQLLESEGAIVNPDTLDIGFKVFRVAYSNIRWTHDAINNTGLTPIEEIQFSQKDLLDFMIHFTDIDVVYEILLRQRDIPLSSKVEQISKIGNRTYMFADSYVVCLEEQITKELIEALAAIEPLPIKYVFRDSAFEDDISLKDETFRRLQALISRNTGESKKTYTVEFI
;
A
#
# COMPACT_ATOMS: atom_id res chain seq x y z
N MET A 1 9.12 -9.15 44.02
CA MET A 1 9.07 -8.83 45.46
C MET A 1 7.80 -9.44 46.08
N LEU A 2 7.87 -9.97 47.30
CA LEU A 2 6.69 -10.45 48.03
C LEU A 2 6.24 -9.35 49.00
N GLY A 3 4.96 -8.97 48.98
CA GLY A 3 4.48 -7.84 49.78
C GLY A 3 2.97 -7.61 49.75
N TYR A 4 2.44 -6.93 50.76
CA TYR A 4 1.00 -6.70 50.91
C TYR A 4 0.52 -5.54 50.05
N TYR A 5 -0.54 -5.77 49.27
CA TYR A 5 -1.30 -4.73 48.60
C TYR A 5 -2.60 -4.50 49.36
N LYS A 6 -2.89 -3.26 49.76
CA LYS A 6 -4.14 -2.93 50.43
C LYS A 6 -5.31 -2.93 49.45
N CYS A 7 -6.31 -3.77 49.73
CA CYS A 7 -7.54 -3.93 48.98
C CYS A 7 -8.58 -2.83 49.31
N PRO A 8 -9.60 -2.64 48.46
CA PRO A 8 -10.63 -1.60 48.64
C PRO A 8 -11.44 -1.71 49.94
N ASP A 9 -11.63 -2.91 50.47
CA ASP A 9 -12.33 -3.16 51.74
C ASP A 9 -11.43 -3.03 52.98
N GLY A 10 -10.16 -2.67 52.80
CA GLY A 10 -9.18 -2.52 53.87
C GLY A 10 -8.39 -3.79 54.20
N SER A 11 -8.77 -4.96 53.65
CA SER A 11 -7.97 -6.19 53.75
C SER A 11 -6.67 -6.08 52.94
N PHE A 12 -5.78 -7.05 53.07
CA PHE A 12 -4.55 -7.12 52.28
C PHE A 12 -4.54 -8.33 51.36
N ALA A 13 -3.82 -8.21 50.24
CA ALA A 13 -3.58 -9.31 49.32
C ALA A 13 -2.08 -9.48 49.07
N ILE A 14 -1.62 -10.74 49.05
CA ILE A 14 -0.22 -11.11 48.83
C ILE A 14 -0.15 -12.34 47.91
N PRO A 15 0.88 -12.48 47.06
CA PRO A 15 1.05 -13.68 46.25
C PRO A 15 1.25 -14.91 47.13
N PRO A 16 0.86 -16.10 46.67
CA PRO A 16 0.93 -17.31 47.49
C PRO A 16 2.38 -17.66 47.83
N GLY A 17 2.60 -18.12 49.06
CA GLY A 17 3.91 -18.43 49.61
C GLY A 17 3.85 -18.71 51.11
N ASN A 18 5.01 -18.96 51.70
CA ASN A 18 5.16 -19.20 53.14
C ASN A 18 5.84 -18.03 53.86
N SER A 19 6.42 -17.10 53.11
CA SER A 19 7.04 -15.89 53.65
C SER A 19 6.03 -14.75 53.69
N PHE A 20 5.89 -14.07 54.83
CA PHE A 20 5.03 -12.89 54.98
C PHE A 20 5.82 -11.75 55.63
N PRO A 21 5.58 -10.48 55.24
CA PRO A 21 6.12 -9.33 55.95
C PRO A 21 5.66 -9.31 57.42
N GLU A 22 6.57 -8.98 58.34
CA GLU A 22 6.24 -8.89 59.77
C GLU A 22 5.24 -7.77 60.08
N ILE A 23 5.29 -6.70 59.29
CA ILE A 23 4.39 -5.55 59.41
C ILE A 23 3.31 -5.68 58.34
N ILE A 24 2.05 -5.77 58.78
CA ILE A 24 0.89 -5.75 57.90
C ILE A 24 0.56 -4.28 57.58
N SER A 25 1.14 -3.78 56.50
CA SER A 25 0.86 -2.43 56.00
C SER A 25 0.90 -2.38 54.48
N ASP A 26 0.29 -1.36 53.89
CA ASP A 26 0.24 -1.21 52.45
C ASP A 26 1.65 -1.04 51.87
N GLY A 27 1.99 -1.88 50.88
CA GLY A 27 3.32 -1.93 50.29
C GLY A 27 4.40 -2.53 51.18
N ALA A 28 4.09 -3.12 52.34
CA ALA A 28 5.08 -3.85 53.14
C ALA A 28 5.73 -4.96 52.32
N LYS A 29 7.05 -5.15 52.45
CA LYS A 29 7.82 -6.10 51.63
C LYS A 29 8.66 -7.04 52.46
N ILE A 30 8.90 -8.22 51.91
CA ILE A 30 9.90 -9.18 52.36
C ILE A 30 10.56 -9.84 51.14
N ASN A 31 11.80 -10.29 51.31
CA ASN A 31 12.47 -11.10 50.30
C ASN A 31 11.90 -12.54 50.34
N PRO A 32 11.66 -13.17 49.18
CA PRO A 32 11.23 -14.57 49.14
C PRO A 32 12.33 -15.44 49.77
N LYS A 33 11.94 -16.38 50.64
CA LYS A 33 12.87 -17.30 51.32
C LYS A 33 12.85 -18.70 50.70
N SER A 34 11.87 -18.98 49.83
CA SER A 34 11.64 -20.27 49.19
C SER A 34 11.28 -20.13 47.71
N ARG A 35 11.51 -21.17 46.91
CA ARG A 35 11.04 -21.25 45.51
C ARG A 35 9.51 -21.31 45.39
N ASN A 36 8.82 -21.66 46.48
CA ASN A 36 7.35 -21.67 46.53
C ASN A 36 6.78 -20.26 46.71
N ASP A 37 7.57 -19.30 47.19
CA ASP A 37 7.14 -17.92 47.38
C ASP A 37 6.98 -17.24 46.01
N LYS A 38 5.73 -16.98 45.63
CA LYS A 38 5.44 -16.18 44.44
C LYS A 38 5.64 -14.71 44.75
N VAL A 39 5.89 -13.93 43.72
CA VAL A 39 6.23 -12.51 43.86
C VAL A 39 5.40 -11.67 42.90
N TRP A 40 5.16 -10.43 43.29
CA TRP A 40 4.62 -9.44 42.37
C TRP A 40 5.61 -9.15 41.24
N ARG A 41 5.05 -8.91 40.06
CA ARG A 41 5.77 -8.36 38.90
C ARG A 41 6.25 -6.92 39.14
N TRP A 42 5.57 -6.20 40.03
CA TRP A 42 5.86 -4.81 40.35
C TRP A 42 6.81 -4.74 41.55
N SER A 43 7.78 -3.82 41.50
CA SER A 43 8.55 -3.46 42.70
C SER A 43 7.66 -2.69 43.70
N GLN A 44 8.06 -2.61 44.97
CA GLN A 44 7.34 -1.79 45.96
C GLN A 44 7.24 -0.33 45.52
N GLU A 45 8.31 0.22 44.96
CA GLU A 45 8.33 1.60 44.48
C GLU A 45 7.35 1.83 43.31
N SER A 46 7.32 0.91 42.33
CA SER A 46 6.35 0.96 41.24
C SER A 46 4.92 0.81 41.75
N TYR A 47 4.68 -0.08 42.72
CA TYR A 47 3.36 -0.24 43.34
C TYR A 47 2.88 1.05 44.00
N LEU A 48 3.71 1.63 44.86
CA LEU A 48 3.35 2.83 45.62
C LEU A 48 3.13 4.05 44.70
N SER A 49 3.97 4.23 43.68
CA SER A 49 3.86 5.36 42.74
C SER A 49 2.73 5.21 41.72
N GLN A 50 2.38 3.97 41.31
CA GLN A 50 1.45 3.71 40.22
C GLN A 50 0.22 2.89 40.63
N LYS A 51 -0.16 2.93 41.91
CA LYS A 51 -1.32 2.20 42.45
C LYS A 51 -2.62 2.44 41.68
N HIS A 52 -2.81 3.64 41.13
CA HIS A 52 -3.97 4.02 40.31
C HIS A 52 -4.16 3.15 39.05
N ARG A 53 -3.07 2.54 38.56
CA ARG A 53 -3.05 1.63 37.39
C ARG A 53 -3.45 0.20 37.73
N LEU A 54 -3.70 -0.13 39.00
CA LEU A 54 -4.17 -1.44 39.40
C LEU A 54 -5.71 -1.45 39.55
N SER A 55 -6.32 -2.57 39.18
CA SER A 55 -7.73 -2.87 39.41
C SER A 55 -7.84 -4.05 40.37
N PHE A 56 -8.60 -3.87 41.44
CA PHE A 56 -8.90 -4.91 42.42
C PHE A 56 -10.29 -5.44 42.11
N ASN A 57 -10.37 -6.70 41.70
CA ASN A 57 -11.62 -7.35 41.34
C ASN A 57 -11.93 -8.44 42.36
N LYS A 58 -13.18 -8.48 42.86
CA LYS A 58 -13.59 -9.53 43.79
C LYS A 58 -13.60 -10.89 43.08
N SER A 59 -13.01 -11.90 43.71
CA SER A 59 -12.98 -13.28 43.20
C SER A 59 -13.12 -14.25 44.36
N LYS A 60 -14.00 -15.24 44.21
CA LYS A 60 -14.15 -16.34 45.19
C LYS A 60 -12.97 -17.31 45.17
N ASN A 61 -12.24 -17.36 44.05
CA ASN A 61 -11.14 -18.28 43.81
C ASN A 61 -9.85 -17.49 43.52
N SER A 62 -9.55 -16.47 44.34
CA SER A 62 -8.29 -15.75 44.16
C SER A 62 -7.11 -16.66 44.49
N PRO A 63 -6.05 -16.68 43.67
CA PRO A 63 -4.80 -17.37 44.02
C PRO A 63 -3.98 -16.60 45.06
N LEU A 64 -4.39 -15.37 45.41
CA LEU A 64 -3.73 -14.54 46.41
C LEU A 64 -4.18 -14.91 47.82
N LEU A 65 -3.31 -14.64 48.79
CA LEU A 65 -3.59 -14.84 50.21
C LEU A 65 -3.92 -13.51 50.89
N ASP A 66 -4.71 -13.56 51.95
CA ASP A 66 -4.96 -12.44 52.86
C ASP A 66 -3.83 -12.29 53.90
N GLU A 67 -3.94 -11.29 54.77
CA GLU A 67 -3.00 -11.06 55.88
C GLU A 67 -2.88 -12.23 56.86
N ASN A 68 -3.87 -13.13 56.89
CA ASN A 68 -3.90 -14.30 57.77
C ASN A 68 -3.45 -15.59 57.06
N GLY A 69 -3.06 -15.51 55.78
CA GLY A 69 -2.65 -16.67 54.98
C GLY A 69 -3.81 -17.49 54.40
N ASN A 70 -5.05 -17.02 54.50
CA ASN A 70 -6.21 -17.65 53.85
C ASN A 70 -6.38 -17.11 52.43
N SER A 71 -7.25 -17.73 51.61
CA SER A 71 -7.58 -17.20 50.29
C SER A 71 -8.16 -15.79 50.36
N SER A 72 -7.54 -14.85 49.64
CA SER A 72 -8.05 -13.48 49.51
C SER A 72 -9.34 -13.45 48.69
N ASN A 73 -10.23 -12.51 49.00
CA ASN A 73 -11.42 -12.25 48.18
C ASN A 73 -11.12 -11.35 46.97
N TRP A 74 -9.87 -10.93 46.78
CA TRP A 74 -9.45 -9.98 45.74
C TRP A 74 -8.41 -10.58 44.82
N ASN A 75 -8.54 -10.32 43.53
CA ASN A 75 -7.48 -10.51 42.55
C ASN A 75 -7.08 -9.15 41.95
N VAL A 76 -5.81 -9.01 41.59
CA VAL A 76 -5.22 -7.73 41.18
C VAL A 76 -4.81 -7.79 39.72
N TYR A 77 -5.30 -6.84 38.93
CA TYR A 77 -5.02 -6.71 37.49
C TYR A 77 -4.36 -5.36 37.20
N THR A 78 -3.49 -5.32 36.20
CA THR A 78 -2.99 -4.05 35.66
C THR A 78 -3.99 -3.52 34.64
N LYS A 79 -4.42 -2.26 34.79
CA LYS A 79 -5.22 -1.55 33.79
C LYS A 79 -4.37 -1.32 32.54
N GLN A 80 -4.93 -1.67 31.40
CA GLN A 80 -4.39 -1.33 30.08
C GLN A 80 -5.35 -0.34 29.44
N TYR A 81 -4.85 0.83 29.06
CA TYR A 81 -5.65 1.89 28.46
C TYR A 81 -5.48 1.87 26.95
N LEU A 82 -6.59 2.01 26.21
CA LEU A 82 -6.59 1.95 24.75
C LEU A 82 -5.66 2.99 24.11
N HIS A 83 -5.71 4.25 24.56
CA HIS A 83 -4.86 5.32 24.03
C HIS A 83 -3.35 5.04 24.21
N GLU A 84 -2.94 4.42 25.33
CA GLU A 84 -1.54 4.06 25.55
C GLU A 84 -1.07 2.92 24.64
N ILE A 85 -1.97 2.00 24.28
CA ILE A 85 -1.67 0.91 23.34
C ILE A 85 -1.54 1.49 21.93
N GLN A 86 -2.44 2.41 21.55
CA GLN A 86 -2.38 3.11 20.27
C GLN A 86 -1.08 3.92 20.13
N GLU A 87 -0.63 4.62 21.18
CA GLU A 87 0.64 5.37 21.17
C GLU A 87 1.89 4.48 21.13
N LYS A 88 1.89 3.35 21.83
CA LYS A 88 3.06 2.46 21.92
C LYS A 88 3.17 1.48 20.75
N GLY A 89 2.11 1.34 19.96
CA GLY A 89 1.98 0.34 18.91
C GLY A 89 1.82 -1.08 19.46
N TYR A 90 1.69 -2.04 18.54
CA TYR A 90 1.54 -3.46 18.86
C TYR A 90 2.89 -4.12 19.09
N VAL A 91 3.10 -4.68 20.29
CA VAL A 91 4.29 -5.50 20.57
C VAL A 91 4.11 -6.87 19.92
N PRO A 92 5.04 -7.32 19.06
CA PRO A 92 4.92 -8.62 18.40
C PRO A 92 4.98 -9.77 19.41
N SER A 93 4.24 -10.84 19.14
CA SER A 93 4.39 -12.10 19.86
C SER A 93 5.72 -12.77 19.52
N ASN A 94 6.27 -13.54 20.47
CA ASN A 94 7.50 -14.31 20.25
C ASN A 94 7.30 -15.50 19.27
N LEU A 95 6.06 -15.96 19.11
CA LEU A 95 5.65 -17.03 18.21
C LEU A 95 4.39 -16.58 17.48
N ILE A 96 4.36 -16.75 16.16
CA ILE A 96 3.20 -16.49 15.31
C ILE A 96 2.57 -17.84 14.96
N ASP A 97 1.60 -18.28 15.75
CA ASP A 97 0.92 -19.57 15.61
C ASP A 97 -0.44 -19.48 14.92
N GLU A 98 -1.08 -18.30 14.93
CA GLU A 98 -2.40 -18.09 14.31
C GLU A 98 -2.36 -18.03 12.77
N ASN A 99 -1.21 -17.69 12.17
CA ASN A 99 -1.07 -17.46 10.73
C ASN A 99 -0.46 -18.66 9.99
N THR A 100 -1.14 -19.81 10.04
CA THR A 100 -0.63 -21.07 9.48
C THR A 100 -0.61 -21.09 7.95
N ASN A 101 0.31 -21.87 7.37
CA ASN A 101 0.40 -22.06 5.91
C ASN A 101 -0.90 -22.60 5.27
N SER A 102 -1.68 -23.38 6.03
CA SER A 102 -2.96 -23.92 5.56
C SER A 102 -3.99 -22.84 5.22
N ILE A 103 -3.92 -21.66 5.85
CA ILE A 103 -4.77 -20.51 5.52
C ILE A 103 -4.46 -20.02 4.10
N GLY A 104 -3.17 -19.86 3.75
CA GLY A 104 -2.76 -19.44 2.41
C GLY A 104 -3.19 -20.43 1.33
N SER A 105 -3.03 -21.73 1.57
CA SER A 105 -3.51 -22.77 0.65
C SER A 105 -5.03 -22.75 0.49
N LYS A 106 -5.77 -22.52 1.58
CA LYS A 106 -7.24 -22.40 1.55
C LYS A 106 -7.69 -21.17 0.77
N GLU A 107 -7.06 -20.02 0.99
CA GLU A 107 -7.35 -18.78 0.24
C GLU A 107 -7.22 -19.01 -1.27
N LEU A 108 -6.11 -19.59 -1.72
CA LEU A 108 -5.88 -19.85 -3.14
C LEU A 108 -6.86 -20.86 -3.72
N LYS A 109 -7.18 -21.92 -2.98
CA LYS A 109 -8.20 -22.90 -3.37
C LYS A 109 -9.57 -22.26 -3.58
N GLU A 110 -9.98 -21.37 -2.67
CA GLU A 110 -11.24 -20.64 -2.79
C GLU A 110 -11.25 -19.64 -3.95
N LEU A 111 -10.08 -19.12 -4.33
CA LEU A 111 -9.92 -18.27 -5.51
C LEU A 111 -9.76 -19.09 -6.81
N GLY A 112 -9.59 -20.40 -6.74
CA GLY A 112 -9.31 -21.25 -7.90
C GLY A 112 -7.98 -20.90 -8.59
N VAL A 113 -6.99 -20.47 -7.81
CA VAL A 113 -5.63 -20.14 -8.28
C VAL A 113 -4.68 -21.20 -7.75
N ASP A 114 -3.81 -21.73 -8.60
CA ASP A 114 -2.84 -22.75 -8.23
C ASP A 114 -1.46 -22.12 -8.03
N PHE A 115 -0.87 -22.34 -6.85
CA PHE A 115 0.48 -21.90 -6.50
C PHE A 115 0.95 -22.60 -5.22
N ASP A 116 2.20 -23.05 -5.21
CA ASP A 116 2.78 -23.74 -4.07
C ASP A 116 3.27 -22.78 -2.98
N PHE A 117 3.07 -23.17 -1.72
CA PHE A 117 3.55 -22.45 -0.54
C PHE A 117 3.17 -20.95 -0.45
N PRO A 118 1.91 -20.55 -0.76
CA PRO A 118 1.48 -19.17 -0.56
C PRO A 118 1.57 -18.79 0.91
N LYS A 119 1.96 -17.55 1.19
CA LYS A 119 1.77 -16.99 2.53
C LYS A 119 0.27 -16.70 2.73
N PRO A 120 -0.24 -16.79 3.96
CA PRO A 120 -1.59 -16.36 4.26
C PRO A 120 -1.67 -14.83 4.30
N SER A 121 -2.75 -14.26 3.76
CA SER A 121 -2.97 -12.80 3.78
C SER A 121 -3.06 -12.25 5.20
N THR A 122 -3.55 -13.06 6.14
CA THR A 122 -3.66 -12.73 7.56
C THR A 122 -2.30 -12.48 8.22
N LEU A 123 -1.23 -13.14 7.75
CA LEU A 123 0.13 -12.86 8.25
C LEU A 123 0.57 -11.45 7.88
N ILE A 124 0.31 -11.03 6.64
CA ILE A 124 0.64 -9.67 6.19
C ILE A 124 -0.21 -8.64 6.94
N GLY A 125 -1.50 -8.92 7.16
CA GLY A 125 -2.37 -8.08 8.00
C GLY A 125 -1.88 -7.95 9.45
N TYR A 126 -1.37 -9.04 10.04
CA TYR A 126 -0.74 -9.02 11.36
C TYR A 126 0.52 -8.14 11.38
N LEU A 127 1.42 -8.30 10.40
CA LEU A 127 2.63 -7.49 10.29
C LEU A 127 2.30 -6.00 10.07
N ALA A 128 1.27 -5.70 9.27
CA ALA A 128 0.79 -4.34 9.04
C ALA A 128 0.34 -3.65 10.34
N ARG A 129 -0.32 -4.38 11.25
CA ARG A 129 -0.71 -3.86 12.57
C ARG A 129 0.47 -3.59 13.49
N ILE A 130 1.55 -4.37 13.38
CA ILE A 130 2.77 -4.17 14.19
C ILE A 130 3.47 -2.86 13.80
N ILE A 131 3.56 -2.57 12.49
CA ILE A 131 4.29 -1.40 11.98
C ILE A 131 3.45 -0.12 11.92
N ASP A 132 2.23 -0.15 12.46
CA ASP A 132 1.25 0.94 12.37
C ASP A 132 1.03 1.41 10.93
N PHE A 133 0.74 0.45 10.03
CA PHE A 133 0.53 0.71 8.60
C PHE A 133 -0.74 1.56 8.39
N ASN A 134 -0.54 2.86 8.23
CA ASN A 134 -1.60 3.86 8.21
C ASN A 134 -2.50 3.72 7.00
N SER A 135 -3.67 4.35 7.07
CA SER A 135 -4.69 4.25 6.04
C SER A 135 -4.23 4.68 4.64
N SER A 136 -3.17 5.48 4.49
CA SER A 136 -2.68 5.98 3.19
C SER A 136 -1.27 5.52 2.82
N ASP A 137 -0.71 4.57 3.56
CA ASP A 137 0.67 4.13 3.34
C ASP A 137 0.79 3.20 2.11
N ILE A 138 2.03 2.97 1.67
CA ILE A 138 2.36 2.11 0.54
C ILE A 138 3.20 0.92 1.02
N LEU A 139 2.77 -0.30 0.68
CA LEU A 139 3.51 -1.53 0.99
C LEU A 139 4.23 -2.05 -0.26
N LEU A 140 5.56 -2.18 -0.20
CA LEU A 140 6.39 -2.74 -1.26
C LEU A 140 6.75 -4.20 -0.94
N ASP A 141 6.47 -5.09 -1.87
CA ASP A 141 6.90 -6.48 -1.85
C ASP A 141 7.57 -6.83 -3.18
N PHE A 142 8.90 -6.93 -3.16
CA PHE A 142 9.71 -7.21 -4.35
C PHE A 142 10.00 -8.70 -4.58
N PHE A 143 9.34 -9.58 -3.80
CA PHE A 143 9.33 -11.03 -3.97
C PHE A 143 7.88 -11.54 -3.84
N SER A 144 6.99 -10.93 -4.61
CA SER A 144 5.56 -11.05 -4.36
C SER A 144 4.99 -12.45 -4.54
N GLY A 145 5.63 -13.31 -5.34
CA GLY A 145 5.20 -14.69 -5.59
C GLY A 145 3.75 -14.73 -6.07
N SER A 146 2.87 -15.36 -5.29
CA SER A 146 1.43 -15.37 -5.56
C SER A 146 0.70 -14.06 -5.27
N ALA A 147 1.38 -12.96 -4.94
CA ALA A 147 0.81 -11.65 -4.60
C ALA A 147 -0.07 -11.64 -3.34
N THR A 148 0.39 -12.32 -2.28
CA THR A 148 -0.29 -12.33 -0.96
C THR A 148 -0.41 -10.92 -0.38
N THR A 149 0.61 -10.09 -0.57
CA THR A 149 0.68 -8.72 -0.08
C THR A 149 -0.46 -7.85 -0.63
N ALA A 150 -0.71 -7.92 -1.93
CA ALA A 150 -1.81 -7.19 -2.57
C ALA A 150 -3.19 -7.64 -2.03
N HIS A 151 -3.40 -8.95 -1.86
CA HIS A 151 -4.62 -9.48 -1.25
C HIS A 151 -4.83 -8.91 0.16
N ALA A 152 -3.80 -8.93 1.01
CA ALA A 152 -3.90 -8.41 2.37
C ALA A 152 -4.17 -6.89 2.41
N VAL A 153 -3.55 -6.10 1.54
CA VAL A 153 -3.78 -4.64 1.49
C VAL A 153 -5.22 -4.31 1.08
N MET A 154 -5.77 -4.99 0.06
CA MET A 154 -7.17 -4.81 -0.32
C MET A 154 -8.12 -5.21 0.82
N GLN A 155 -7.80 -6.31 1.53
CA GLN A 155 -8.58 -6.77 2.68
C GLN A 155 -8.56 -5.76 3.82
N LEU A 156 -7.41 -5.17 4.15
CA LEU A 156 -7.30 -4.13 5.18
C LEU A 156 -8.13 -2.89 4.81
N ASN A 157 -8.03 -2.40 3.57
CA ASN A 157 -8.84 -1.27 3.10
C ASN A 157 -10.34 -1.56 3.15
N ALA A 158 -10.76 -2.81 2.89
CA ALA A 158 -12.14 -3.25 3.02
C ALA A 158 -12.62 -3.35 4.47
N GLU A 159 -11.72 -3.55 5.43
CA GLU A 159 -12.04 -3.67 6.87
C GLU A 159 -12.17 -2.32 7.55
N ASP A 160 -11.31 -1.36 7.22
CA ASP A 160 -11.21 -0.08 7.94
C ASP A 160 -11.47 1.17 7.08
N GLY A 161 -11.75 1.01 5.79
CA GLY A 161 -11.99 2.12 4.86
C GLY A 161 -10.73 2.89 4.47
N GLY A 162 -9.55 2.31 4.68
CA GLY A 162 -8.29 2.89 4.24
C GLY A 162 -8.13 2.97 2.72
N ASN A 163 -7.12 3.71 2.29
CA ASN A 163 -6.68 3.88 0.91
C ASN A 163 -5.20 3.50 0.73
N ARG A 164 -4.77 2.43 1.42
CA ARG A 164 -3.41 1.88 1.34
C ARG A 164 -3.14 1.40 -0.06
N LYS A 165 -1.90 1.55 -0.51
CA LYS A 165 -1.45 1.08 -1.82
C LYS A 165 -0.44 -0.04 -1.67
N TYR A 166 -0.25 -0.80 -2.74
CA TYR A 166 0.78 -1.82 -2.80
C TYR A 166 1.59 -1.72 -4.09
N ILE A 167 2.85 -2.16 -4.02
CA ILE A 167 3.72 -2.36 -5.17
C ILE A 167 4.24 -3.79 -5.05
N CYS A 168 3.89 -4.64 -6.01
CA CYS A 168 4.39 -6.01 -6.09
C CYS A 168 5.33 -6.14 -7.28
N VAL A 169 6.56 -6.62 -7.02
CA VAL A 169 7.52 -6.98 -8.07
C VAL A 169 7.69 -8.49 -8.08
N GLN A 170 7.73 -9.06 -9.28
CA GLN A 170 7.91 -10.49 -9.50
C GLN A 170 8.71 -10.70 -10.77
N LEU A 171 9.69 -11.60 -10.70
CA LEU A 171 10.39 -12.08 -11.88
C LEU A 171 9.42 -12.93 -12.72
N PRO A 172 9.38 -12.79 -14.06
CA PRO A 172 8.55 -13.62 -14.94
C PRO A 172 9.15 -15.02 -15.10
N GLU A 173 9.35 -15.72 -13.98
CA GLU A 173 9.82 -17.09 -13.93
C GLU A 173 8.77 -18.01 -14.58
N PRO A 174 9.14 -18.80 -15.62
CA PRO A 174 8.23 -19.73 -16.27
C PRO A 174 7.64 -20.75 -15.30
N CYS A 175 6.36 -21.06 -15.45
CA CYS A 175 5.75 -22.16 -14.72
C CYS A 175 6.23 -23.50 -15.30
N ASP A 176 6.30 -24.56 -14.48
CA ASP A 176 6.48 -25.92 -14.97
C ASP A 176 5.32 -26.28 -15.91
N GLU A 177 5.62 -26.76 -17.11
CA GLU A 177 4.62 -27.13 -18.12
C GLU A 177 3.63 -28.20 -17.65
N ASN A 178 4.02 -29.00 -16.64
CA ASN A 178 3.19 -30.03 -16.05
C ASN A 178 2.32 -29.54 -14.88
N SER A 179 2.54 -28.31 -14.40
CA SER A 179 1.77 -27.72 -13.29
C SER A 179 0.31 -27.44 -13.70
N GLU A 180 -0.61 -27.45 -12.73
CA GLU A 180 -2.00 -27.09 -12.99
C GLU A 180 -2.13 -25.62 -13.39
N ALA A 181 -1.29 -24.75 -12.81
CA ALA A 181 -1.18 -23.35 -13.22
C ALA A 181 -0.85 -23.19 -14.72
N TYR A 182 0.11 -23.94 -15.25
CA TYR A 182 0.45 -23.87 -16.68
C TYR A 182 -0.68 -24.42 -17.56
N LYS A 183 -1.31 -25.53 -17.17
CA LYS A 183 -2.48 -26.09 -17.87
C LYS A 183 -3.67 -25.12 -17.88
N ALA A 184 -3.79 -24.28 -16.86
CA ALA A 184 -4.78 -23.20 -16.79
C ALA A 184 -4.41 -21.96 -17.62
N GLY A 185 -3.25 -21.96 -18.30
CA GLY A 185 -2.80 -20.90 -19.20
C GLY A 185 -1.83 -19.90 -18.59
N TYR A 186 -1.42 -20.07 -17.32
CA TYR A 186 -0.48 -19.18 -16.66
C TYR A 186 0.96 -19.56 -17.02
N LYS A 187 1.56 -18.81 -17.97
CA LYS A 187 2.90 -19.08 -18.49
C LYS A 187 4.03 -18.81 -17.51
N ASN A 188 3.83 -17.89 -16.57
CA ASN A 188 4.83 -17.50 -15.58
C ASN A 188 4.16 -17.09 -14.26
N ILE A 189 4.97 -16.98 -13.20
CA ILE A 189 4.49 -16.65 -11.85
C ILE A 189 3.76 -15.29 -11.81
N CYS A 190 4.16 -14.30 -12.63
CA CYS A 190 3.47 -13.01 -12.68
C CYS A 190 2.01 -13.15 -13.13
N GLU A 191 1.69 -14.08 -14.04
CA GLU A 191 0.31 -14.34 -14.46
C GLU A 191 -0.54 -14.85 -13.29
N ILE A 192 0.00 -15.75 -12.47
CA ILE A 192 -0.65 -16.30 -11.27
C ILE A 192 -0.91 -15.17 -10.27
N GLY A 193 0.10 -14.33 -9.98
CA GLY A 193 -0.03 -13.20 -9.06
C GLY A 193 -1.09 -12.20 -9.52
N LYS A 194 -1.09 -11.81 -10.80
CA LYS A 194 -2.12 -10.92 -11.39
C LYS A 194 -3.51 -11.50 -11.21
N GLU A 195 -3.67 -12.80 -11.41
CA GLU A 195 -4.96 -13.46 -11.28
C GLU A 195 -5.43 -13.56 -9.83
N ARG A 196 -4.54 -13.86 -8.87
CA ARG A 196 -4.90 -13.79 -7.44
C ARG A 196 -5.41 -12.40 -7.09
N ILE A 197 -4.73 -11.34 -7.53
CA ILE A 197 -5.14 -9.96 -7.24
C ILE A 197 -6.57 -9.70 -7.75
N ARG A 198 -6.86 -10.02 -9.02
CA ARG A 198 -8.20 -9.82 -9.60
C ARG A 198 -9.27 -10.54 -8.80
N ARG A 199 -9.09 -11.85 -8.59
CA ARG A 199 -10.11 -12.68 -7.92
C ARG A 199 -10.26 -12.35 -6.45
N ALA A 200 -9.18 -12.00 -5.77
CA ALA A 200 -9.23 -11.56 -4.38
C ALA A 200 -10.02 -10.24 -4.26
N GLY A 201 -9.73 -9.26 -5.11
CA GLY A 201 -10.47 -7.99 -5.15
C GLY A 201 -11.96 -8.20 -5.40
N GLU A 202 -12.31 -8.97 -6.43
CA GLU A 202 -13.71 -9.31 -6.76
C GLU A 202 -14.43 -10.01 -5.60
N LYS A 203 -13.75 -10.98 -4.96
CA LYS A 203 -14.30 -11.70 -3.80
C LYS A 203 -14.54 -10.77 -2.61
N ILE A 204 -13.61 -9.87 -2.32
CA ILE A 204 -13.75 -8.88 -1.24
C ILE A 204 -14.96 -7.98 -1.50
N VAL A 205 -15.09 -7.45 -2.72
CA VAL A 205 -16.24 -6.62 -3.11
C VAL A 205 -17.55 -7.39 -2.98
N ALA A 206 -17.60 -8.65 -3.43
CA ALA A 206 -18.79 -9.50 -3.30
C ALA A 206 -19.18 -9.71 -1.83
N GLN A 207 -18.21 -10.01 -0.97
CA GLN A 207 -18.43 -10.20 0.47
C GLN A 207 -18.94 -8.92 1.16
N LEU A 208 -18.44 -7.74 0.78
CA LEU A 208 -18.95 -6.48 1.30
C LEU A 208 -20.40 -6.23 0.86
N LYS A 209 -20.75 -6.52 -0.40
CA LYS A 209 -22.13 -6.41 -0.90
C LYS A 209 -23.09 -7.37 -0.18
N GLU A 210 -22.68 -8.61 0.06
CA GLU A 210 -23.46 -9.57 0.85
C GLU A 210 -23.69 -9.09 2.29
N LYS A 211 -22.65 -8.57 2.94
CA LYS A 211 -22.77 -7.98 4.28
C LYS A 211 -23.73 -6.79 4.28
N GLN A 212 -23.66 -5.88 3.32
CA GLN A 212 -24.59 -4.75 3.23
C GLN A 212 -26.04 -5.17 3.03
N ASN A 213 -26.30 -6.17 2.17
CA ASN A 213 -27.64 -6.69 1.94
C ASN A 213 -28.20 -7.43 3.17
N GLY A 214 -27.35 -8.09 3.96
CA GLY A 214 -27.72 -8.73 5.22
C GLY A 214 -27.80 -7.77 6.43
N GLN A 215 -27.10 -6.63 6.39
CA GLN A 215 -27.00 -5.65 7.48
C GLN A 215 -28.06 -4.54 7.44
N GLN A 216 -29.08 -4.64 6.59
CA GLN A 216 -30.32 -3.87 6.76
C GLN A 216 -31.05 -4.19 8.09
N GLN A 217 -30.49 -5.08 8.94
CA GLN A 217 -31.07 -5.52 10.20
C GLN A 217 -30.26 -5.28 11.49
N LEU A 218 -28.99 -4.83 11.46
CA LEU A 218 -28.22 -4.58 12.70
C LEU A 218 -27.23 -3.41 12.50
N LEU A 219 -27.71 -2.20 12.76
CA LEU A 219 -26.87 -1.05 13.09
C LEU A 219 -26.23 -1.29 14.46
N GLU A 220 -25.05 -0.71 14.67
CA GLU A 220 -24.23 -0.73 15.91
C GLU A 220 -23.18 -1.87 15.98
N SER A 221 -22.17 -1.81 15.11
CA SER A 221 -20.80 -2.07 15.56
C SER A 221 -19.84 -1.09 14.89
N GLU A 222 -18.96 -0.51 15.70
CA GLU A 222 -18.06 0.61 15.39
C GLU A 222 -16.98 0.24 14.36
N GLY A 223 -17.37 0.07 13.09
CA GLY A 223 -16.48 -0.06 11.95
C GLY A 223 -16.89 0.91 10.84
N ALA A 224 -15.92 1.37 10.05
CA ALA A 224 -16.22 2.18 8.87
C ALA A 224 -17.11 1.37 7.91
N ILE A 225 -18.28 1.91 7.54
CA ILE A 225 -19.10 1.31 6.49
C ILE A 225 -18.39 1.60 5.17
N VAL A 226 -17.62 0.62 4.68
CA VAL A 226 -16.93 0.74 3.39
C VAL A 226 -17.94 0.52 2.27
N ASN A 227 -17.99 1.45 1.31
CA ASN A 227 -18.79 1.30 0.10
C ASN A 227 -18.06 0.37 -0.89
N PRO A 228 -18.62 -0.82 -1.23
CA PRO A 228 -18.00 -1.76 -2.14
C PRO A 228 -17.72 -1.17 -3.53
N ASP A 229 -18.54 -0.24 -3.99
CA ASP A 229 -18.42 0.35 -5.34
C ASP A 229 -17.30 1.38 -5.44
N THR A 230 -16.77 1.84 -4.30
CA THR A 230 -15.64 2.79 -4.24
C THR A 230 -14.33 2.16 -3.76
N LEU A 231 -14.34 0.87 -3.41
CA LEU A 231 -13.14 0.16 -2.99
C LEU A 231 -12.20 -0.01 -4.19
N ASP A 232 -10.99 0.55 -4.11
CA ASP A 232 -9.98 0.38 -5.15
C ASP A 232 -9.36 -1.01 -5.08
N ILE A 233 -9.80 -1.89 -5.99
CA ILE A 233 -9.22 -3.22 -6.24
C ILE A 233 -8.40 -3.26 -7.54
N GLY A 234 -8.21 -2.09 -8.16
CA GLY A 234 -7.51 -1.94 -9.43
C GLY A 234 -6.00 -2.04 -9.29
N PHE A 235 -5.32 -2.38 -10.38
CA PHE A 235 -3.87 -2.31 -10.45
C PHE A 235 -3.41 -2.12 -11.89
N LYS A 236 -2.21 -1.55 -12.03
CA LYS A 236 -1.50 -1.47 -13.31
C LYS A 236 -0.38 -2.50 -13.33
N VAL A 237 -0.08 -3.02 -14.51
CA VAL A 237 0.99 -3.99 -14.73
C VAL A 237 2.04 -3.34 -15.61
N PHE A 238 3.28 -3.40 -15.15
CA PHE A 238 4.44 -2.90 -15.88
C PHE A 238 5.47 -4.01 -16.04
N ARG A 239 6.32 -3.89 -17.05
CA ARG A 239 7.49 -4.74 -17.25
C ARG A 239 8.72 -3.87 -17.43
N VAL A 240 9.88 -4.39 -17.05
CA VAL A 240 11.15 -3.74 -17.39
C VAL A 240 11.40 -3.93 -18.88
N ALA A 241 11.79 -2.85 -19.56
CA ALA A 241 12.14 -2.83 -20.97
C ALA A 241 13.30 -1.84 -21.18
N TYR A 242 13.93 -1.91 -22.36
CA TYR A 242 14.84 -0.86 -22.81
C TYR A 242 14.07 0.42 -23.12
N SER A 243 14.80 1.54 -23.25
CA SER A 243 14.26 2.85 -23.65
C SER A 243 13.42 2.73 -24.92
N ASN A 244 12.27 3.38 -24.95
CA ASN A 244 11.44 3.57 -26.14
C ASN A 244 11.84 4.81 -26.93
N ILE A 245 12.51 5.78 -26.29
CA ILE A 245 12.95 7.03 -26.90
C ILE A 245 14.44 6.93 -27.26
N ARG A 246 14.82 7.49 -28.43
CA ARG A 246 16.20 7.56 -28.93
C ARG A 246 16.90 8.83 -28.45
N TRP A 247 17.42 8.79 -27.23
CA TRP A 247 18.11 9.94 -26.61
C TRP A 247 19.47 10.30 -27.22
N THR A 248 20.06 9.41 -28.01
CA THR A 248 21.38 9.59 -28.65
C THR A 248 21.26 9.32 -30.15
N HIS A 249 21.88 10.19 -30.97
CA HIS A 249 21.79 10.15 -32.44
C HIS A 249 22.47 8.92 -33.11
N ASP A 250 23.09 8.02 -32.35
CA ASP A 250 23.97 6.96 -32.88
C ASP A 250 23.26 5.76 -33.53
N ALA A 251 21.99 5.86 -33.93
CA ALA A 251 21.17 4.71 -34.34
C ALA A 251 20.67 4.72 -35.79
N ILE A 252 21.44 5.24 -36.75
CA ILE A 252 21.08 5.17 -38.19
C ILE A 252 21.90 4.13 -38.96
N ASN A 253 23.05 3.69 -38.46
CA ASN A 253 23.99 2.91 -39.29
C ASN A 253 23.84 1.38 -39.23
N ASN A 254 22.88 0.82 -38.49
CA ASN A 254 22.74 -0.65 -38.45
C ASN A 254 21.38 -1.12 -37.88
N THR A 255 20.26 -0.59 -38.37
CA THR A 255 18.95 -0.88 -37.77
C THR A 255 18.48 -2.32 -38.01
N GLY A 256 19.08 -3.09 -38.92
CA GLY A 256 18.75 -4.51 -39.12
C GLY A 256 17.25 -4.77 -39.36
N LEU A 257 16.52 -3.75 -39.81
CA LEU A 257 15.07 -3.75 -39.90
C LEU A 257 14.62 -4.72 -40.98
N THR A 258 13.54 -5.42 -40.70
CA THR A 258 12.83 -6.16 -41.72
C THR A 258 12.03 -5.19 -42.61
N PRO A 259 11.79 -5.51 -43.89
CA PRO A 259 10.97 -4.68 -44.77
C PRO A 259 9.56 -4.40 -44.25
N ILE A 260 9.04 -5.25 -43.34
CA ILE A 260 7.72 -5.06 -42.72
C ILE A 260 7.75 -3.96 -41.67
N GLU A 261 8.84 -3.87 -40.88
CA GLU A 261 9.02 -2.85 -39.85
C GLU A 261 9.22 -1.45 -40.46
N GLU A 262 9.88 -1.37 -41.62
CA GLU A 262 10.02 -0.10 -42.37
C GLU A 262 8.70 0.44 -42.91
N ILE A 263 7.71 -0.43 -43.16
CA ILE A 263 6.38 -0.03 -43.66
C ILE A 263 5.47 0.43 -42.51
N GLN A 264 5.68 -0.08 -41.29
CA GLN A 264 4.78 0.14 -40.17
C GLN A 264 4.96 1.51 -39.49
N PHE A 265 6.16 2.10 -39.57
CA PHE A 265 6.50 3.34 -38.88
C PHE A 265 6.81 4.47 -39.87
N SER A 266 6.42 5.70 -39.52
CA SER A 266 6.82 6.87 -40.30
C SER A 266 8.32 7.12 -40.16
N GLN A 267 8.90 7.83 -41.13
CA GLN A 267 10.31 8.23 -41.06
C GLN A 267 10.60 9.05 -39.80
N LYS A 268 9.65 9.88 -39.37
CA LYS A 268 9.73 10.67 -38.14
C LYS A 268 9.76 9.78 -36.90
N ASP A 269 8.90 8.75 -36.83
CA ASP A 269 8.90 7.79 -35.71
C ASP A 269 10.23 7.06 -35.56
N LEU A 270 10.85 6.69 -36.69
CA LEU A 270 12.15 6.02 -36.69
C LEU A 270 13.31 6.94 -36.24
N LEU A 271 13.14 8.26 -36.29
CA LEU A 271 14.11 9.23 -35.77
C LEU A 271 14.04 9.34 -34.25
N ASP A 272 12.83 9.42 -33.68
CA ASP A 272 12.64 9.70 -32.25
C ASP A 272 12.53 8.44 -31.39
N PHE A 273 12.05 7.31 -31.94
CA PHE A 273 11.64 6.15 -31.15
C PHE A 273 12.32 4.84 -31.57
N MET A 274 12.47 3.94 -30.61
CA MET A 274 13.00 2.60 -30.80
C MET A 274 11.97 1.69 -31.50
N ILE A 275 12.44 0.63 -32.13
CA ILE A 275 11.56 -0.36 -32.75
C ILE A 275 10.60 -0.97 -31.72
N HIS A 276 9.35 -1.20 -32.12
CA HIS A 276 8.26 -1.71 -31.28
C HIS A 276 7.81 -0.79 -30.14
N PHE A 277 8.17 0.50 -30.18
CA PHE A 277 7.59 1.46 -29.25
C PHE A 277 6.06 1.52 -29.40
N THR A 278 5.39 1.92 -28.33
CA THR A 278 4.01 2.39 -28.39
C THR A 278 3.94 3.77 -27.77
N ASP A 279 2.97 4.58 -28.20
CA ASP A 279 2.80 5.94 -27.65
C ASP A 279 2.63 5.91 -26.12
N ILE A 280 1.91 4.92 -25.60
CA ILE A 280 1.71 4.79 -24.16
C ILE A 280 3.01 4.43 -23.42
N ASP A 281 3.87 3.59 -24.01
CA ASP A 281 5.17 3.26 -23.42
C ASP A 281 6.11 4.49 -23.40
N VAL A 282 6.08 5.30 -24.47
CA VAL A 282 6.80 6.60 -24.52
C VAL A 282 6.28 7.55 -23.44
N VAL A 283 4.95 7.67 -23.28
CA VAL A 283 4.33 8.51 -22.24
C VAL A 283 4.73 8.03 -20.84
N TYR A 284 4.74 6.72 -20.57
CA TYR A 284 5.18 6.20 -19.27
C TYR A 284 6.68 6.37 -19.03
N GLU A 285 7.52 6.28 -20.07
CA GLU A 285 8.95 6.59 -19.94
C GLU A 285 9.16 8.06 -19.56
N ILE A 286 8.44 8.99 -20.18
CA ILE A 286 8.48 10.43 -19.85
C ILE A 286 7.98 10.66 -18.42
N LEU A 287 6.89 10.00 -18.02
CA LEU A 287 6.34 10.06 -16.67
C LEU A 287 7.39 9.62 -15.63
N LEU A 288 8.08 8.50 -15.87
CA LEU A 288 9.13 7.97 -14.98
C LEU A 288 10.35 8.91 -14.84
N ARG A 289 10.59 9.79 -15.82
CA ARG A 289 11.65 10.80 -15.76
C ARG A 289 11.28 12.02 -14.93
N GLN A 290 9.99 12.23 -14.65
CA GLN A 290 9.55 13.30 -13.79
C GLN A 290 9.65 12.87 -12.32
N ARG A 291 10.01 13.80 -11.44
CA ARG A 291 10.08 13.54 -10.01
C ARG A 291 8.69 13.57 -9.38
N ASP A 292 8.50 12.74 -8.36
CA ASP A 292 7.35 12.76 -7.47
C ASP A 292 5.98 12.50 -8.16
N ILE A 293 5.98 11.78 -9.29
CA ILE A 293 4.75 11.36 -9.97
C ILE A 293 4.55 9.86 -9.78
N PRO A 294 3.48 9.42 -9.08
CA PRO A 294 3.17 8.01 -8.92
C PRO A 294 2.84 7.33 -10.25
N LEU A 295 3.26 6.07 -10.43
CA LEU A 295 2.85 5.23 -11.58
C LEU A 295 1.32 5.00 -11.65
N SER A 296 0.63 5.14 -10.51
CA SER A 296 -0.83 5.07 -10.43
C SER A 296 -1.53 6.32 -10.96
N SER A 297 -0.80 7.39 -11.28
CA SER A 297 -1.36 8.62 -11.84
C SER A 297 -2.19 8.35 -13.09
N LYS A 298 -3.25 9.12 -13.27
CA LYS A 298 -4.10 9.07 -14.46
C LYS A 298 -3.26 9.41 -15.69
N VAL A 299 -3.43 8.64 -16.76
CA VAL A 299 -2.89 8.89 -18.10
C VAL A 299 -4.07 8.81 -19.05
N GLU A 300 -4.29 9.84 -19.85
CA GLU A 300 -5.40 9.90 -20.80
C GLU A 300 -4.95 10.46 -22.15
N GLN A 301 -5.55 9.95 -23.22
CA GLN A 301 -5.38 10.50 -24.56
C GLN A 301 -6.35 11.67 -24.74
N ILE A 302 -5.85 12.82 -25.19
CA ILE A 302 -6.67 14.00 -25.49
C ILE A 302 -6.97 14.03 -26.99
N SER A 303 -7.82 13.11 -27.45
CA SER A 303 -8.16 12.96 -28.88
C SER A 303 -8.81 14.21 -29.51
N LYS A 304 -9.35 15.12 -28.69
CA LYS A 304 -9.87 16.43 -29.16
C LYS A 304 -8.76 17.41 -29.59
N ILE A 305 -7.52 17.20 -29.16
CA ILE A 305 -6.36 18.03 -29.50
C ILE A 305 -5.57 17.37 -30.64
N GLY A 306 -5.31 16.07 -30.51
CA GLY A 306 -4.59 15.30 -31.51
C GLY A 306 -4.68 13.80 -31.26
N ASN A 307 -4.37 13.00 -32.28
CA ASN A 307 -4.50 11.54 -32.23
C ASN A 307 -3.42 10.87 -31.37
N ARG A 308 -2.27 11.51 -31.19
CA ARG A 308 -1.11 11.02 -30.43
C ARG A 308 -0.73 12.02 -29.33
N THR A 309 -1.72 12.72 -28.78
CA THR A 309 -1.56 13.67 -27.69
C THR A 309 -2.13 13.10 -26.39
N TYR A 310 -1.32 13.09 -25.33
CA TYR A 310 -1.65 12.50 -24.04
C TYR A 310 -1.44 13.48 -22.91
N MET A 311 -2.14 13.27 -21.80
CA MET A 311 -1.93 13.97 -20.55
C MET A 311 -1.79 12.99 -19.39
N PHE A 312 -0.85 13.26 -18.49
CA PHE A 312 -0.71 12.51 -17.25
C PHE A 312 -0.63 13.42 -16.03
N ALA A 313 -1.08 12.87 -14.89
CA ALA A 313 -1.17 13.59 -13.60
C ALA A 313 -1.89 14.95 -13.70
N ASP A 314 -2.83 15.07 -14.64
CA ASP A 314 -3.61 16.27 -14.96
C ASP A 314 -2.78 17.55 -15.18
N SER A 315 -1.46 17.41 -15.45
CA SER A 315 -0.51 18.53 -15.42
C SER A 315 0.59 18.45 -16.49
N TYR A 316 0.82 17.29 -17.09
CA TYR A 316 1.87 17.10 -18.11
C TYR A 316 1.22 16.69 -19.42
N VAL A 317 1.52 17.41 -20.49
CA VAL A 317 1.05 17.08 -21.83
C VAL A 317 2.20 16.53 -22.65
N VAL A 318 1.98 15.40 -23.31
CA VAL A 318 2.91 14.76 -24.23
C VAL A 318 2.29 14.74 -25.61
N CYS A 319 2.86 15.49 -26.54
CA CYS A 319 2.41 15.64 -27.92
C CYS A 319 3.34 14.88 -28.87
N LEU A 320 2.90 13.71 -29.33
CA LEU A 320 3.67 12.83 -30.23
C LEU A 320 3.22 12.96 -31.71
N GLU A 321 2.48 14.03 -32.04
CA GLU A 321 2.03 14.32 -33.41
C GLU A 321 3.22 14.57 -34.36
N GLU A 322 3.17 13.99 -35.56
CA GLU A 322 4.22 14.17 -36.59
C GLU A 322 4.25 15.56 -37.22
N GLN A 323 3.13 16.29 -37.13
CA GLN A 323 2.95 17.61 -37.69
C GLN A 323 2.35 18.55 -36.64
N ILE A 324 2.98 19.71 -36.47
CA ILE A 324 2.52 20.74 -35.57
C ILE A 324 1.78 21.81 -36.36
N THR A 325 0.45 21.81 -36.24
CA THR A 325 -0.42 22.80 -36.90
C THR A 325 -0.76 23.96 -35.96
N LYS A 326 -1.26 25.06 -36.53
CA LYS A 326 -1.68 26.23 -35.73
C LYS A 326 -2.85 25.89 -34.82
N GLU A 327 -3.77 25.05 -35.32
CA GLU A 327 -4.95 24.58 -34.63
C GLU A 327 -4.58 23.70 -33.44
N LEU A 328 -3.58 22.83 -33.60
CA LEU A 328 -3.03 22.01 -32.52
C LEU A 328 -2.49 22.89 -31.38
N ILE A 329 -1.69 23.90 -31.72
CA ILE A 329 -1.11 24.84 -30.74
C ILE A 329 -2.18 25.66 -30.02
N GLU A 330 -3.21 26.10 -30.75
CA GLU A 330 -4.35 26.79 -30.14
C GLU A 330 -5.11 25.90 -29.17
N ALA A 331 -5.32 24.63 -29.53
CA ALA A 331 -5.98 23.65 -28.67
C ALA A 331 -5.15 23.32 -27.42
N LEU A 332 -3.83 23.18 -27.55
CA LEU A 332 -2.89 22.98 -26.44
C LEU A 332 -2.85 24.18 -25.47
N ALA A 333 -2.91 25.40 -26.00
CA ALA A 333 -2.93 26.62 -25.20
C ALA A 333 -4.25 26.85 -24.45
N ALA A 334 -5.33 26.18 -24.89
CA ALA A 334 -6.67 26.29 -24.30
C ALA A 334 -6.95 25.23 -23.21
N ILE A 335 -5.97 24.39 -22.86
CA ILE A 335 -6.13 23.39 -21.79
C ILE A 335 -6.28 24.09 -20.44
N GLU A 336 -7.33 23.69 -19.69
CA GLU A 336 -7.54 24.11 -18.31
C GLU A 336 -7.74 22.88 -17.39
N PRO A 337 -7.09 22.85 -16.21
CA PRO A 337 -6.11 23.83 -15.72
C PRO A 337 -4.83 23.84 -16.56
N LEU A 338 -4.08 24.96 -16.52
CA LEU A 338 -2.84 25.09 -17.31
C LEU A 338 -1.84 23.98 -16.94
N PRO A 339 -1.39 23.17 -17.91
CA PRO A 339 -0.32 22.20 -17.72
C PRO A 339 0.99 22.86 -17.26
N ILE A 340 1.72 22.19 -16.38
CA ILE A 340 3.02 22.65 -15.89
C ILE A 340 4.15 22.34 -16.89
N LYS A 341 3.93 21.37 -17.79
CA LYS A 341 4.92 20.95 -18.78
C LYS A 341 4.27 20.41 -20.04
N TYR A 342 4.83 20.83 -21.17
CA TYR A 342 4.52 20.31 -22.50
C TYR A 342 5.76 19.59 -23.03
N VAL A 343 5.60 18.37 -23.51
CA VAL A 343 6.66 17.57 -24.12
C VAL A 343 6.28 17.33 -25.57
N PHE A 344 7.16 17.72 -26.50
CA PHE A 344 6.97 17.49 -27.93
C PHE A 344 8.05 16.56 -28.44
N ARG A 345 7.73 15.72 -29.42
CA ARG A 345 8.77 15.02 -30.19
C ARG A 345 9.54 16.01 -31.06
N ASP A 346 10.85 15.82 -31.21
CA ASP A 346 11.71 16.77 -31.93
C ASP A 346 11.52 16.71 -33.45
N SER A 347 11.41 15.51 -34.04
CA SER A 347 11.27 15.35 -35.50
C SER A 347 10.02 15.99 -36.12
N ALA A 348 9.03 16.37 -35.30
CA ALA A 348 7.87 17.11 -35.78
C ALA A 348 8.24 18.50 -36.32
N PHE A 349 9.39 19.05 -35.91
CA PHE A 349 9.92 20.35 -36.34
C PHE A 349 11.01 20.26 -37.41
N GLU A 350 11.47 19.05 -37.75
CA GLU A 350 12.55 18.84 -38.72
C GLU A 350 13.78 19.73 -38.40
N ASP A 351 14.45 20.30 -39.40
CA ASP A 351 15.54 21.27 -39.20
C ASP A 351 15.04 22.72 -39.08
N ASP A 352 13.72 22.95 -38.96
CA ASP A 352 13.12 24.28 -38.91
C ASP A 352 13.10 24.87 -37.49
N ILE A 353 14.26 25.41 -37.10
CA ILE A 353 14.44 26.14 -35.84
C ILE A 353 13.45 27.32 -35.74
N SER A 354 13.08 27.94 -36.87
CA SER A 354 12.15 29.08 -36.88
C SER A 354 10.74 28.64 -36.52
N LEU A 355 10.28 27.50 -37.06
CA LEU A 355 9.00 26.91 -36.72
C LEU A 355 8.93 26.52 -35.24
N LYS A 356 10.01 25.97 -34.69
CA LYS A 356 10.12 25.61 -33.26
C LYS A 356 10.01 26.84 -32.36
N ASP A 357 10.76 27.90 -32.67
CA ASP A 357 10.71 29.18 -31.96
C ASP A 357 9.35 29.88 -32.10
N GLU A 358 8.77 29.91 -33.31
CA GLU A 358 7.46 30.51 -33.56
C GLU A 358 6.37 29.77 -32.78
N THR A 359 6.41 28.43 -32.81
CA THR A 359 5.49 27.57 -32.05
C THR A 359 5.56 27.87 -30.56
N PHE A 360 6.78 27.94 -30.00
CA PHE A 360 6.97 28.26 -28.59
C PHE A 360 6.43 29.64 -28.22
N ARG A 361 6.76 30.67 -29.01
CA ARG A 361 6.27 32.04 -28.79
C ARG A 361 4.75 32.13 -28.92
N ARG A 362 4.16 31.41 -29.88
CA ARG A 362 2.71 31.37 -30.08
C ARG A 362 2.02 30.71 -28.90
N LEU A 363 2.50 29.55 -28.46
CA LEU A 363 1.98 28.85 -27.28
C LEU A 363 2.06 29.77 -26.04
N GLN A 364 3.20 30.43 -25.84
CA GLN A 364 3.40 31.37 -24.74
C GLN A 364 2.45 32.57 -24.77
N ALA A 365 2.27 33.18 -25.94
CA ALA A 365 1.36 34.31 -26.12
C ALA A 365 -0.09 33.91 -25.86
N LEU A 366 -0.52 32.74 -26.34
CA LEU A 366 -1.87 32.24 -26.16
C LEU A 366 -2.15 31.85 -24.70
N ILE A 367 -1.22 31.16 -24.03
CA ILE A 367 -1.34 30.85 -22.60
C ILE A 367 -1.41 32.13 -21.77
N SER A 368 -0.56 33.11 -22.07
CA SER A 368 -0.57 34.41 -21.36
C SER A 368 -1.90 35.14 -21.56
N ARG A 369 -2.47 35.08 -22.77
CA ARG A 369 -3.80 35.64 -23.05
C ARG A 369 -4.91 34.91 -22.29
N ASN A 370 -4.85 33.60 -22.21
CA ASN A 370 -5.90 32.77 -21.61
C ASN A 370 -5.87 32.80 -20.06
N THR A 371 -4.69 32.96 -19.45
CA THR A 371 -4.51 32.91 -17.98
C THR A 371 -4.59 34.26 -17.25
N GLY A 372 -4.74 35.37 -17.98
CA GLY A 372 -4.86 36.72 -17.42
C GLY A 372 -3.59 37.24 -16.75
N GLU A 373 -3.72 38.10 -15.73
CA GLU A 373 -2.57 38.70 -15.01
C GLU A 373 -1.79 37.73 -14.11
N SER A 374 -2.30 36.50 -13.92
CA SER A 374 -1.59 35.48 -13.14
C SER A 374 -0.50 34.82 -13.99
N LYS A 375 0.77 35.19 -13.76
CA LYS A 375 1.93 34.52 -14.40
C LYS A 375 2.06 33.09 -13.88
N LYS A 376 1.35 32.14 -14.49
CA LYS A 376 1.57 30.72 -14.26
C LYS A 376 2.79 30.26 -15.06
N THR A 377 3.74 29.62 -14.40
CA THR A 377 4.95 29.09 -15.01
C THR A 377 4.68 27.70 -15.59
N TYR A 378 5.07 27.50 -16.84
CA TYR A 378 5.10 26.18 -17.49
C TYR A 378 6.45 26.00 -18.18
N THR A 379 6.78 24.76 -18.52
CA THR A 379 8.01 24.40 -19.23
C THR A 379 7.69 23.66 -20.54
N VAL A 380 8.61 23.73 -21.49
CA VAL A 380 8.53 22.96 -22.74
C VAL A 380 9.80 22.14 -22.88
N GLU A 381 9.64 20.86 -23.21
CA GLU A 381 10.72 19.91 -23.47
C GLU A 381 10.53 19.29 -24.85
N PHE A 382 11.65 18.98 -25.51
CA PHE A 382 11.68 18.25 -26.78
C PHE A 382 12.41 16.93 -26.56
N ILE A 383 11.86 15.84 -27.10
CA ILE A 383 12.38 14.48 -26.95
C ILE A 383 12.75 13.84 -28.28
#